data_AF-A0A9C8L9C1-F1
#
_entry.id   AF-A0A9C8L9C1-F1
#
_cell.length_a   1.000
_cell.length_b   1.000
_cell.length_c   1.000
_cell.angle_alpha   90.00
_cell.angle_beta   90.00
_cell.angle_gamma   90.00
#
_symmetry.space_group_name_H-M   'P 1'
#
loop_
_entity.id
_entity.type
_entity.pdbx_description
1 polymer ?
#
loop_
_entity_poly.entity_id
_entity_poly.type
_entity_poly.pdbx_seq_one_letter_code
_entity_poly.pdbx_strand_id
1 'polypeptide(L)'
;MLELKPIDVSNLDVYSVPYDLRRDIHVFVRYVREREVKRLVRDNNLSKADCRRLAKRVSDPYAAEEVEANGASQWVNYVDWLAFNLDFVSYDIKGAYQGYSSSSPSFIDNYVIFNAKAYEAFLDAPMIEQERCLLNLFLENEEACRSEFFQTGYFGRLGAFNSHGCATKVLPMLDFPEARRFLLDILGQCEVGVWYSAASLVQYLKQHHPYFLIPKDPPPYKLGWREDKRTRYANFKEGKDRWRSNDVIPDDAPDGFERVEGRYVERFLEDALLTLGYVDVAYADEPYKGVYPPINHLKAFRITSRLAQTVAGEIPKPKVTVQPNFEVYVESTLYPVGVLDRLNPLTDLVSEDVLTILKLDREKVTTATAQDESLDVVALLDRLTEHQLPGNVARELQEWGAYADKFILYDGFALLEGSEDLLASDELIDELTEVCVSPTIRVVHSPDVLFEHLEQAALVPLWVAHPASSLAIVPPPARTVFVQEAPRAKPKPEQKERVKLMRSTRITYHCPTKVFWAAFRQALLDTKCPVEANSNDLTLVIPGQYEEHVLKTLEELREMYQIQVENISA
;
A
#
# COMPACT_ATOMS: atom_id res chain seq x y z
N MET A 1 -7.38 -39.65 16.18
CA MET A 1 -7.37 -39.12 14.81
C MET A 1 -8.42 -38.02 14.77
N LEU A 2 -8.15 -36.88 14.14
CA LEU A 2 -9.11 -35.79 14.06
C LEU A 2 -10.27 -36.23 13.14
N GLU A 3 -11.44 -36.51 13.71
CA GLU A 3 -12.63 -36.98 12.97
C GLU A 3 -13.61 -35.83 12.76
N LEU A 4 -13.34 -34.98 11.76
CA LEU A 4 -14.27 -33.93 11.32
C LEU A 4 -15.11 -34.44 10.14
N LYS A 5 -16.35 -33.94 10.04
CA LYS A 5 -17.28 -34.37 8.99
C LYS A 5 -17.12 -33.48 7.76
N PRO A 6 -16.78 -34.04 6.58
CA PRO A 6 -16.84 -33.29 5.33
C PRO A 6 -18.26 -32.82 5.03
N ILE A 7 -18.39 -31.71 4.32
CA ILE A 7 -19.68 -31.12 3.96
C ILE A 7 -19.67 -30.58 2.52
N ASP A 8 -20.79 -30.71 1.82
CA ASP A 8 -21.00 -30.08 0.52
C ASP A 8 -21.42 -28.61 0.72
N VAL A 9 -20.74 -27.70 0.02
CA VAL A 9 -20.93 -26.25 0.13
C VAL A 9 -21.69 -25.65 -1.06
N SER A 10 -22.19 -26.47 -1.98
CA SER A 10 -22.84 -26.02 -3.22
C SER A 10 -24.07 -25.12 -3.00
N ASN A 11 -24.68 -25.16 -1.81
CA ASN A 11 -25.84 -24.34 -1.43
C ASN A 11 -25.51 -23.34 -0.29
N LEU A 12 -24.25 -22.96 -0.13
CA LEU A 12 -23.78 -22.03 0.89
C LEU A 12 -23.08 -20.84 0.22
N ASP A 13 -23.11 -19.68 0.87
CA ASP A 13 -22.33 -18.52 0.45
C ASP A 13 -20.86 -18.74 0.81
N VAL A 14 -20.08 -19.22 -0.16
CA VAL A 14 -18.64 -19.46 -0.05
C VAL A 14 -17.90 -18.13 -0.15
N TYR A 15 -17.09 -17.86 0.85
CA TYR A 15 -16.28 -16.66 0.94
C TYR A 15 -14.79 -17.00 1.09
N SER A 16 -14.01 -16.45 0.17
CA SER A 16 -12.56 -16.43 0.18
C SER A 16 -12.11 -14.98 0.20
N VAL A 17 -11.05 -14.66 0.94
CA VAL A 17 -10.57 -13.27 1.02
C VAL A 17 -10.09 -12.81 -0.35
N PRO A 18 -10.69 -11.75 -0.92
CA PRO A 18 -10.37 -11.31 -2.28
C PRO A 18 -9.19 -10.33 -2.34
N TYR A 19 -8.66 -9.89 -1.20
CA TYR A 19 -7.57 -8.93 -1.08
C TYR A 19 -6.39 -9.49 -0.26
N ASP A 20 -5.20 -8.96 -0.49
CA ASP A 20 -3.98 -9.44 0.16
C ASP A 20 -3.54 -8.49 1.28
N LEU A 21 -3.76 -8.92 2.52
CA LEU A 21 -3.33 -8.18 3.70
C LEU A 21 -1.83 -7.86 3.69
N ARG A 22 -1.00 -8.81 3.25
CA ARG A 22 0.47 -8.66 3.27
C ARG A 22 0.85 -7.48 2.38
N ARG A 23 0.34 -7.49 1.15
CA ARG A 23 0.50 -6.38 0.20
C ARG A 23 0.05 -5.05 0.80
N ASP A 24 -1.15 -5.02 1.36
CA ASP A 24 -1.76 -3.75 1.76
C ASP A 24 -1.10 -3.11 2.98
N ILE A 25 -0.54 -3.90 3.90
CA ILE A 25 0.35 -3.40 4.97
C ILE A 25 1.54 -2.64 4.36
N HIS A 26 2.19 -3.20 3.33
CA HIS A 26 3.34 -2.56 2.70
C HIS A 26 2.95 -1.35 1.85
N VAL A 27 1.78 -1.37 1.21
CA VAL A 27 1.21 -0.19 0.54
C VAL A 27 1.04 0.96 1.54
N PHE A 28 0.51 0.66 2.73
CA PHE A 28 0.34 1.65 3.78
C PHE A 28 1.68 2.19 4.30
N VAL A 29 2.62 1.30 4.65
CA VAL A 29 3.94 1.71 5.19
C VAL A 29 4.70 2.57 4.17
N ARG A 30 4.71 2.19 2.89
CA ARG A 30 5.33 3.01 1.83
C ARG A 30 4.68 4.38 1.70
N TYR A 31 3.35 4.45 1.76
CA TYR A 31 2.63 5.72 1.72
C TYR A 31 3.06 6.66 2.85
N VAL A 32 3.21 6.14 4.07
CA VAL A 32 3.67 6.91 5.24
C VAL A 32 5.16 7.25 5.15
N ARG A 33 6.01 6.36 4.64
CA ARG A 33 7.43 6.64 4.41
C ARG A 33 7.64 7.81 3.46
N GLU A 34 6.81 7.92 2.43
CA GLU A 34 6.92 8.92 1.36
C GLU A 34 6.20 10.25 1.69
N ARG A 35 5.45 10.33 2.80
CA ARG A 35 4.58 11.47 3.11
C ARG A 35 4.46 11.77 4.59
N GLU A 36 4.42 13.05 4.92
CA GLU A 36 3.98 13.48 6.25
C GLU A 36 2.46 13.25 6.41
N VAL A 37 2.08 12.25 7.19
CA VAL A 37 0.68 11.92 7.45
C VAL A 37 0.28 12.41 8.83
N LYS A 38 -0.61 13.40 8.87
CA LYS A 38 -1.18 13.94 10.12
C LYS A 38 -2.53 13.30 10.43
N ARG A 39 -2.70 12.82 11.66
CA ARG A 39 -3.96 12.26 12.16
C ARG A 39 -4.91 13.37 12.62
N LEU A 40 -6.21 13.06 12.62
CA LEU A 40 -7.25 13.99 13.05
C LEU A 40 -7.21 14.21 14.57
N VAL A 41 -7.39 15.46 15.00
CA VAL A 41 -7.25 15.87 16.40
C VAL A 41 -8.24 15.18 17.35
N ARG A 42 -9.45 14.86 16.92
CA ARG A 42 -10.49 14.32 17.84
C ARG A 42 -10.55 12.80 17.87
N ASP A 43 -10.60 12.19 16.69
CA ASP A 43 -10.87 10.75 16.58
C ASP A 43 -9.60 9.94 16.30
N ASN A 44 -8.45 10.61 16.21
CA ASN A 44 -7.16 10.01 15.89
C ASN A 44 -7.17 9.14 14.61
N ASN A 45 -8.08 9.41 13.68
CA ASN A 45 -8.16 8.71 12.41
C ASN A 45 -7.31 9.41 11.34
N LEU A 46 -7.06 8.72 10.23
CA LEU A 46 -6.48 9.36 9.04
C LEU A 46 -7.42 10.45 8.49
N SER A 47 -6.84 11.47 7.87
CA SER A 47 -7.64 12.46 7.15
C SER A 47 -8.41 11.81 5.99
N LYS A 48 -9.61 12.31 5.64
CA LYS A 48 -10.36 11.81 4.47
C LYS A 48 -9.52 11.83 3.19
N ALA A 49 -8.63 12.81 3.06
CA ALA A 49 -7.75 12.93 1.89
C ALA A 49 -6.71 11.80 1.83
N ASP A 50 -6.06 11.48 2.94
CA ASP A 50 -5.08 10.38 2.99
C ASP A 50 -5.76 9.03 2.87
N CYS A 51 -6.89 8.85 3.57
CA CYS A 51 -7.69 7.63 3.51
C CYS A 51 -8.15 7.35 2.07
N ARG A 52 -8.60 8.37 1.33
CA ARG A 52 -8.98 8.25 -0.08
C ARG A 52 -7.80 7.86 -0.99
N ARG A 53 -6.60 8.38 -0.75
CA ARG A 53 -5.42 8.05 -1.56
C ARG A 53 -4.96 6.62 -1.29
N LEU A 54 -4.98 6.18 -0.03
CA LEU A 54 -4.67 4.81 0.38
C LEU A 54 -5.70 3.81 -0.17
N ALA A 55 -6.99 4.14 -0.07
CA ALA A 55 -8.09 3.30 -0.55
C ALA A 55 -8.04 2.99 -2.05
N LYS A 56 -7.36 3.84 -2.85
CA LYS A 56 -7.12 3.60 -4.29
C LYS A 56 -5.94 2.68 -4.59
N ARG A 57 -5.12 2.38 -3.58
CA ARG A 57 -3.87 1.61 -3.72
C ARG A 57 -3.95 0.24 -3.06
N VAL A 58 -4.73 0.12 -1.98
CA VAL A 58 -5.03 -1.17 -1.34
C VAL A 58 -5.85 -2.06 -2.26
N SER A 59 -5.83 -3.37 -2.00
CA SER A 59 -6.45 -4.39 -2.84
C SER A 59 -7.95 -4.58 -2.59
N ASP A 60 -8.52 -4.02 -1.51
CA ASP A 60 -9.97 -4.04 -1.28
C ASP A 60 -10.70 -3.14 -2.31
N PRO A 61 -11.54 -3.71 -3.20
CA PRO A 61 -12.22 -2.95 -4.25
C PRO A 61 -13.27 -1.96 -3.70
N TYR A 62 -13.76 -2.17 -2.48
CA TYR A 62 -14.80 -1.34 -1.87
C TYR A 62 -14.23 -0.17 -1.05
N ALA A 63 -12.94 -0.20 -0.70
CA ALA A 63 -12.33 0.78 0.18
C ALA A 63 -12.55 2.23 -0.28
N ALA A 64 -12.48 2.50 -1.59
CA ALA A 64 -12.69 3.83 -2.13
C ALA A 64 -14.14 4.32 -1.97
N GLU A 65 -15.11 3.43 -2.18
CA GLU A 65 -16.54 3.72 -1.99
C GLU A 65 -16.86 4.00 -0.52
N GLU A 66 -16.30 3.19 0.39
CA GLU A 66 -16.45 3.38 1.83
C GLU A 66 -15.95 4.76 2.28
N VAL A 67 -14.80 5.21 1.78
CA VAL A 67 -14.25 6.52 2.13
C VAL A 67 -15.15 7.65 1.63
N GLU A 68 -15.78 7.49 0.46
CA GLU A 68 -16.72 8.49 -0.01
C GLU A 68 -17.96 8.57 0.86
N ALA A 69 -18.55 7.41 1.21
CA ALA A 69 -19.76 7.30 2.00
C ALA A 69 -19.55 7.71 3.47
N ASN A 70 -18.48 7.22 4.10
CA ASN A 70 -18.27 7.28 5.54
C ASN A 70 -17.11 8.19 5.95
N GLY A 71 -16.32 8.68 5.01
CA GLY A 71 -15.13 9.50 5.27
C GLY A 71 -13.87 8.68 5.62
N ALA A 72 -14.00 7.38 5.81
CA ALA A 72 -12.92 6.44 6.08
C ALA A 72 -13.26 5.05 5.51
N SER A 73 -12.23 4.24 5.27
CA SER A 73 -12.39 2.82 4.94
C SER A 73 -12.06 1.98 6.16
N GLN A 74 -12.88 0.96 6.40
CA GLN A 74 -12.62 0.02 7.47
C GLN A 74 -11.32 -0.76 7.19
N TRP A 75 -11.06 -1.16 5.93
CA TRP A 75 -9.83 -1.86 5.55
C TRP A 75 -8.60 -1.03 5.82
N VAL A 76 -8.61 0.23 5.37
CA VAL A 76 -7.46 1.13 5.53
C VAL A 76 -7.16 1.35 7.02
N ASN A 77 -8.19 1.54 7.84
CA ASN A 77 -8.02 1.69 9.29
C ASN A 77 -7.49 0.39 9.94
N TYR A 78 -7.95 -0.75 9.45
CA TYR A 78 -7.49 -2.05 9.92
C TYR A 78 -6.01 -2.30 9.58
N VAL A 79 -5.60 -2.00 8.33
CA VAL A 79 -4.21 -2.07 7.88
C VAL A 79 -3.31 -1.09 8.66
N ASP A 80 -3.77 0.13 8.92
CA ASP A 80 -3.08 1.10 9.78
C ASP A 80 -2.86 0.54 11.20
N TRP A 81 -3.89 -0.04 11.80
CA TRP A 81 -3.78 -0.68 13.11
C TRP A 81 -2.77 -1.83 13.10
N LEU A 82 -2.75 -2.67 12.06
CA LEU A 82 -1.78 -3.76 11.94
C LEU A 82 -0.35 -3.22 11.81
N ALA A 83 -0.12 -2.21 10.96
CA ALA A 83 1.19 -1.58 10.79
C ALA A 83 1.70 -0.94 12.09
N PHE A 84 0.81 -0.38 12.91
CA PHE A 84 1.15 0.12 14.24
C PHE A 84 1.57 -1.00 15.19
N ASN A 85 0.83 -2.11 15.25
CA ASN A 85 1.16 -3.22 16.16
C ASN A 85 2.38 -4.04 15.70
N LEU A 86 2.76 -3.95 14.43
CA LEU A 86 4.02 -4.48 13.90
C LEU A 86 5.23 -3.54 14.16
N ASP A 87 5.01 -2.43 14.86
CA ASP A 87 5.99 -1.37 15.12
C ASP A 87 6.58 -0.73 13.84
N PHE A 88 5.95 -0.92 12.66
CA PHE A 88 6.38 -0.27 11.42
C PHE A 88 6.09 1.22 11.42
N VAL A 89 5.05 1.62 12.15
CA VAL A 89 4.70 3.01 12.39
C VAL A 89 4.39 3.23 13.86
N SER A 90 4.52 4.48 14.31
CA SER A 90 4.10 4.89 15.64
C SER A 90 3.37 6.24 15.60
N TYR A 91 2.44 6.44 16.52
CA TYR A 91 1.71 7.68 16.73
C TYR A 91 1.10 7.68 18.14
N ASP A 92 0.72 8.85 18.64
CA ASP A 92 0.07 8.95 19.94
C ASP A 92 -1.32 8.31 19.89
N ILE A 93 -1.57 7.31 20.74
CA ILE A 93 -2.86 6.64 20.91
C ILE A 93 -3.56 7.01 22.23
N LYS A 94 -2.88 7.76 23.11
CA LYS A 94 -3.41 8.17 24.42
C LYS A 94 -4.08 9.53 24.34
N GLY A 95 -3.45 10.48 23.63
CA GLY A 95 -3.93 11.85 23.51
C GLY A 95 -3.92 12.61 24.85
N ALA A 96 -4.44 13.83 24.82
CA ALA A 96 -4.57 14.70 25.99
C ALA A 96 -5.96 15.33 26.06
N TYR A 97 -6.58 15.37 27.24
CA TYR A 97 -7.86 16.03 27.45
C TYR A 97 -7.70 17.55 27.41
N GLN A 98 -8.42 18.20 26.51
CA GLN A 98 -8.38 19.66 26.33
C GLN A 98 -9.50 20.32 27.15
N GLY A 99 -9.19 20.60 28.42
CA GLY A 99 -10.07 21.34 29.33
C GLY A 99 -11.11 20.48 30.08
N TYR A 100 -11.77 21.11 31.06
CA TYR A 100 -12.66 20.45 32.03
C TYR A 100 -13.94 19.86 31.43
N SER A 101 -14.33 20.26 30.21
CA SER A 101 -15.55 19.80 29.52
C SER A 101 -15.28 18.76 28.43
N SER A 102 -14.04 18.35 28.19
CA SER A 102 -13.72 17.36 27.15
C SER A 102 -14.10 15.96 27.63
N SER A 103 -14.99 15.29 26.89
CA SER A 103 -15.36 13.89 27.15
C SER A 103 -14.45 12.88 26.45
N SER A 104 -13.58 13.33 25.54
CA SER A 104 -12.61 12.50 24.81
C SER A 104 -11.21 13.15 24.79
N PRO A 105 -10.13 12.36 24.64
CA PRO A 105 -8.80 12.90 24.43
C PRO A 105 -8.71 13.61 23.07
N SER A 106 -7.74 14.52 22.95
CA SER A 106 -7.37 15.19 21.71
C SER A 106 -5.91 14.91 21.35
N PHE A 107 -5.62 14.84 20.06
CA PHE A 107 -4.35 14.42 19.47
C PHE A 107 -3.76 15.58 18.66
N ILE A 108 -3.21 16.57 19.36
CA ILE A 108 -2.62 17.76 18.72
C ILE A 108 -1.27 17.37 18.12
N ASP A 109 -1.06 17.73 16.86
CA ASP A 109 0.19 17.44 16.13
C ASP A 109 0.60 15.97 16.16
N ASN A 110 -0.39 15.08 16.05
CA ASN A 110 -0.15 13.65 15.99
C ASN A 110 0.14 13.21 14.54
N TYR A 111 1.43 13.08 14.23
CA TYR A 111 1.91 12.58 12.95
C TYR A 111 2.23 11.09 13.05
N VAL A 112 1.99 10.36 11.97
CA VAL A 112 2.43 8.98 11.84
C VAL A 112 3.94 8.98 11.57
N ILE A 113 4.70 8.35 12.46
CA ILE A 113 6.16 8.25 12.38
C ILE A 113 6.54 6.88 11.82
N PHE A 114 7.26 6.86 10.70
CA PHE A 114 7.80 5.62 10.12
C PHE A 114 9.02 5.12 10.92
N ASN A 115 9.02 3.83 11.25
CA ASN A 115 10.12 3.17 11.94
C ASN A 115 10.95 2.33 10.95
N ALA A 116 11.95 2.98 10.34
CA ALA A 116 12.81 2.36 9.34
C ALA A 116 13.48 1.07 9.86
N LYS A 117 14.01 1.10 11.09
CA LYS A 117 14.73 -0.03 11.68
C LYS A 117 13.87 -1.28 11.82
N ALA A 118 12.65 -1.15 12.36
CA ALA A 118 11.76 -2.29 12.52
C ALA A 118 11.30 -2.84 11.16
N TYR A 119 11.00 -1.93 10.22
CA TYR A 119 10.57 -2.31 8.89
C TYR A 119 11.66 -3.01 8.08
N GLU A 120 12.88 -2.49 8.06
CA GLU A 120 14.04 -3.10 7.38
C GLU A 120 14.37 -4.48 7.97
N ALA A 121 14.35 -4.61 9.30
CA ALA A 121 14.53 -5.90 9.96
C ALA A 121 13.47 -6.93 9.54
N PHE A 122 12.22 -6.50 9.32
CA PHE A 122 11.17 -7.36 8.79
C PHE A 122 11.42 -7.73 7.32
N LEU A 123 11.80 -6.76 6.47
CA LEU A 123 12.09 -7.01 5.05
C LEU A 123 13.23 -8.01 4.83
N ASP A 124 14.25 -7.97 5.68
CA ASP A 124 15.41 -8.86 5.62
C ASP A 124 15.16 -10.25 6.26
N ALA A 125 14.09 -10.39 7.04
CA ALA A 125 13.72 -11.67 7.64
C ALA A 125 13.29 -12.69 6.56
N PRO A 126 13.54 -14.00 6.76
CA PRO A 126 12.99 -15.03 5.89
C PRO A 126 11.46 -14.95 5.81
N MET A 127 10.87 -15.33 4.67
CA MET A 127 9.41 -15.27 4.48
C MET A 127 8.61 -15.99 5.57
N ILE A 128 9.10 -17.12 6.07
CA ILE A 128 8.44 -17.83 7.17
C ILE A 128 8.43 -17.01 8.46
N GLU A 129 9.48 -16.25 8.74
CA GLU A 129 9.55 -15.38 9.92
C GLU A 129 8.68 -14.13 9.76
N GLN A 130 8.61 -13.56 8.54
CA GLN A 130 7.66 -12.49 8.21
C GLN A 130 6.21 -12.96 8.45
N GLU A 131 5.89 -14.14 7.94
CA GLU A 131 4.56 -14.72 8.05
C GLU A 131 4.21 -15.07 9.51
N ARG A 132 5.16 -15.62 10.28
CA ARG A 132 5.00 -15.87 11.72
C ARG A 132 4.80 -14.59 12.50
N CYS A 133 5.50 -13.52 12.15
CA CYS A 133 5.32 -12.21 12.79
C CYS A 133 3.87 -11.71 12.59
N LEU A 134 3.33 -11.82 11.37
CA LEU A 134 1.92 -11.50 11.09
C LEU A 134 0.98 -12.41 11.88
N LEU A 135 1.17 -13.72 11.83
CA LEU A 135 0.33 -14.68 12.56
C LEU A 135 0.33 -14.41 14.08
N ASN A 136 1.50 -14.18 14.67
CA ASN A 136 1.64 -13.92 16.10
C ASN A 136 0.89 -12.65 16.53
N LEU A 137 0.75 -11.65 15.65
CA LEU A 137 -0.08 -10.48 15.95
C LEU A 137 -1.52 -10.85 16.32
N PHE A 138 -2.08 -11.88 15.65
CA PHE A 138 -3.42 -12.39 15.92
C PHE A 138 -3.45 -13.36 17.10
N LEU A 139 -2.39 -14.13 17.29
CA LEU A 139 -2.32 -15.12 18.37
C LEU A 139 -2.07 -14.47 19.74
N GLU A 140 -1.13 -13.53 19.84
CA GLU A 140 -0.61 -13.03 21.13
C GLU A 140 -1.48 -11.95 21.80
N ASN A 141 -2.60 -11.53 21.19
CA ASN A 141 -3.43 -10.48 21.80
C ASN A 141 -4.16 -10.99 23.07
N GLU A 142 -3.63 -10.64 24.23
CA GLU A 142 -4.19 -11.02 25.55
C GLU A 142 -5.40 -10.18 25.98
N GLU A 143 -5.71 -9.07 25.29
CA GLU A 143 -6.71 -8.13 25.76
C GLU A 143 -8.12 -8.72 25.65
N ALA A 144 -8.69 -9.14 26.78
CA ALA A 144 -9.96 -9.86 26.82
C ALA A 144 -11.13 -9.12 26.15
N CYS A 145 -11.15 -7.79 26.24
CA CYS A 145 -12.14 -6.93 25.60
C CYS A 145 -11.97 -6.81 24.08
N ARG A 146 -10.81 -7.21 23.56
CA ARG A 146 -10.49 -7.28 22.13
C ARG A 146 -10.43 -8.72 21.61
N SER A 147 -10.94 -9.68 22.38
CA SER A 147 -11.07 -11.07 21.91
C SER A 147 -12.15 -11.21 20.85
N GLU A 148 -12.15 -12.36 20.19
CA GLU A 148 -13.13 -12.84 19.23
C GLU A 148 -14.56 -12.81 19.80
N PHE A 149 -14.72 -12.76 21.12
CA PHE A 149 -16.03 -12.61 21.74
C PHE A 149 -16.67 -11.24 21.54
N PHE A 150 -15.89 -10.18 21.40
CA PHE A 150 -16.39 -8.80 21.46
C PHE A 150 -16.07 -7.97 20.24
N GLN A 151 -15.04 -8.34 19.49
CA GLN A 151 -14.74 -7.73 18.20
C GLN A 151 -15.50 -8.46 17.11
N THR A 152 -16.12 -7.68 16.24
CA THR A 152 -16.48 -8.16 14.91
C THR A 152 -15.22 -8.09 14.07
N GLY A 153 -14.79 -9.21 13.49
CA GLY A 153 -13.69 -9.23 12.54
C GLY A 153 -13.98 -8.35 11.33
N TYR A 154 -12.97 -8.08 10.50
CA TYR A 154 -13.09 -7.14 9.39
C TYR A 154 -14.29 -7.46 8.47
N PHE A 155 -14.48 -8.73 8.15
CA PHE A 155 -15.56 -9.19 7.27
C PHE A 155 -16.96 -9.07 7.90
N GLY A 156 -17.02 -9.03 9.24
CA GLY A 156 -18.21 -8.64 10.01
C GLY A 156 -19.47 -9.48 9.79
N ARG A 157 -19.39 -10.70 9.25
CA ARG A 157 -20.57 -11.54 8.99
C ARG A 157 -21.02 -12.27 10.26
N LEU A 158 -20.11 -12.52 11.20
CA LEU A 158 -20.48 -13.02 12.53
C LEU A 158 -20.67 -11.88 13.52
N GLY A 159 -21.81 -11.90 14.23
CA GLY A 159 -22.10 -10.90 15.26
C GLY A 159 -21.32 -11.17 16.54
N ALA A 160 -20.92 -10.10 17.25
CA ALA A 160 -20.20 -10.15 18.53
C ALA A 160 -21.11 -10.13 19.77
N PHE A 161 -20.60 -10.59 20.92
CA PHE A 161 -21.24 -10.33 22.21
C PHE A 161 -21.07 -8.86 22.61
N ASN A 162 -21.90 -8.40 23.54
CA ASN A 162 -21.72 -7.07 24.13
C ASN A 162 -20.46 -7.06 25.01
N SER A 163 -19.55 -6.10 24.76
CA SER A 163 -18.31 -5.93 25.53
C SER A 163 -18.51 -5.51 26.98
N HIS A 164 -19.73 -5.17 27.39
CA HIS A 164 -20.03 -4.77 28.76
C HIS A 164 -19.69 -5.89 29.76
N GLY A 165 -18.72 -5.61 30.63
CA GLY A 165 -18.21 -6.56 31.62
C GLY A 165 -17.03 -7.41 31.14
N CYS A 166 -16.48 -7.17 29.94
CA CYS A 166 -15.32 -7.89 29.42
C CYS A 166 -14.07 -7.78 30.31
N ALA A 167 -13.88 -6.64 30.99
CA ALA A 167 -12.78 -6.39 31.92
C ALA A 167 -13.00 -7.00 33.33
N THR A 168 -14.04 -7.82 33.49
CA THR A 168 -14.44 -8.39 34.78
C THR A 168 -14.78 -9.87 34.64
N LYS A 169 -14.93 -10.56 35.77
CA LYS A 169 -15.39 -11.96 35.83
C LYS A 169 -14.35 -12.93 35.23
N VAL A 170 -14.75 -13.91 34.41
CA VAL A 170 -13.85 -14.98 33.94
C VAL A 170 -12.92 -14.53 32.81
N LEU A 171 -13.35 -13.55 32.00
CA LEU A 171 -12.64 -13.14 30.78
C LEU A 171 -11.19 -12.64 30.97
N PRO A 172 -10.87 -11.78 31.96
CA PRO A 172 -9.49 -11.34 32.18
C PRO A 172 -8.54 -12.45 32.63
N MET A 173 -9.06 -13.65 32.90
CA MET A 173 -8.30 -14.79 33.41
C MET A 173 -8.08 -15.87 32.34
N LEU A 174 -8.64 -15.68 31.13
CA LEU A 174 -8.48 -16.62 30.02
C LEU A 174 -7.16 -16.36 29.30
N ASP A 175 -6.48 -17.44 28.95
CA ASP A 175 -5.31 -17.41 28.07
C ASP A 175 -5.78 -17.56 26.62
N PHE A 176 -6.13 -16.43 26.00
CA PHE A 176 -6.52 -16.41 24.58
C PHE A 176 -5.38 -16.87 23.67
N PRO A 177 -4.11 -16.43 23.86
CA PRO A 177 -3.00 -16.95 23.07
C PRO A 177 -2.86 -18.47 23.10
N GLU A 178 -2.98 -19.11 24.26
CA GLU A 178 -2.95 -20.57 24.38
C GLU A 178 -4.12 -21.21 23.62
N ALA A 179 -5.35 -20.71 23.81
CA ALA A 179 -6.53 -21.24 23.14
C ALA A 179 -6.45 -21.11 21.60
N ARG A 180 -5.91 -20.00 21.08
CA ARG A 180 -5.73 -19.79 19.64
C ARG A 180 -4.69 -20.72 19.04
N ARG A 181 -3.53 -20.88 19.71
CA ARG A 181 -2.49 -21.84 19.28
C ARG A 181 -3.03 -23.27 19.30
N PHE A 182 -3.77 -23.62 20.33
CA PHE A 182 -4.43 -24.93 20.42
C PHE A 182 -5.41 -25.17 19.26
N LEU A 183 -6.23 -24.18 18.89
CA LEU A 183 -7.10 -24.29 17.73
C LEU A 183 -6.30 -24.38 16.42
N LEU A 184 -5.24 -23.60 16.28
CA LEU A 184 -4.34 -23.65 15.12
C LEU A 184 -3.72 -25.03 14.95
N ASP A 185 -3.27 -25.66 16.03
CA ASP A 185 -2.70 -27.02 16.04
C ASP A 185 -3.72 -28.09 15.62
N ILE A 186 -4.99 -27.93 16.02
CA ILE A 186 -6.08 -28.81 15.55
C ILE A 186 -6.30 -28.61 14.05
N LEU A 187 -6.42 -27.35 13.60
CA LEU A 187 -6.71 -27.03 12.21
C LEU A 187 -5.55 -27.42 11.28
N GLY A 188 -4.31 -27.39 11.76
CA GLY A 188 -3.13 -27.86 11.04
C GLY A 188 -3.11 -29.37 10.74
N GLN A 189 -3.99 -30.15 11.40
CA GLN A 189 -4.14 -31.59 11.14
C GLN A 189 -5.21 -31.91 10.08
N CYS A 190 -5.97 -30.91 9.64
CA CYS A 190 -6.99 -31.08 8.60
C CYS A 190 -6.35 -31.24 7.21
N GLU A 191 -7.05 -31.94 6.32
CA GLU A 191 -6.61 -32.07 4.92
C GLU A 191 -6.82 -30.75 4.16
N VAL A 192 -5.80 -30.32 3.42
CA VAL A 192 -5.85 -29.11 2.59
C VAL A 192 -6.89 -29.29 1.49
N GLY A 193 -7.72 -28.27 1.27
CA GLY A 193 -8.70 -28.25 0.18
C GLY A 193 -10.02 -28.96 0.49
N VAL A 194 -10.13 -29.66 1.63
CA VAL A 194 -11.37 -30.34 2.05
C VAL A 194 -12.26 -29.38 2.84
N TRP A 195 -13.55 -29.35 2.50
CA TRP A 195 -14.57 -28.60 3.24
C TRP A 195 -15.09 -29.42 4.43
N TYR A 196 -14.89 -28.92 5.64
CA TYR A 196 -15.37 -29.51 6.89
C TYR A 196 -16.52 -28.70 7.48
N SER A 197 -17.44 -29.38 8.16
CA SER A 197 -18.51 -28.72 8.90
C SER A 197 -17.97 -28.03 10.15
N ALA A 198 -18.25 -26.74 10.32
CA ALA A 198 -17.90 -25.99 11.53
C ALA A 198 -18.56 -26.58 12.78
N ALA A 199 -19.81 -27.03 12.66
CA ALA A 199 -20.51 -27.72 13.74
C ALA A 199 -19.80 -29.03 14.15
N SER A 200 -19.17 -29.74 13.22
CA SER A 200 -18.39 -30.94 13.55
C SER A 200 -17.11 -30.63 14.32
N LEU A 201 -16.45 -29.49 14.04
CA LEU A 201 -15.31 -29.01 14.81
C LEU A 201 -15.72 -28.62 16.23
N VAL A 202 -16.82 -27.87 16.38
CA VAL A 202 -17.37 -27.53 17.71
C VAL A 202 -17.75 -28.79 18.48
N GLN A 203 -18.36 -29.77 17.82
CA GLN A 203 -18.74 -31.04 18.45
C GLN A 203 -17.51 -31.86 18.88
N TYR A 204 -16.46 -31.89 18.05
CA TYR A 204 -15.18 -32.51 18.39
C TYR A 204 -14.56 -31.85 19.63
N LEU A 205 -14.47 -30.52 19.66
CA LEU A 205 -13.96 -29.77 20.81
C LEU A 205 -14.79 -30.02 22.07
N LYS A 206 -16.13 -30.04 21.97
CA LYS A 206 -17.00 -30.33 23.11
C LYS A 206 -16.77 -31.72 23.70
N GLN A 207 -16.49 -32.72 22.86
CA GLN A 207 -16.31 -34.10 23.28
C GLN A 207 -14.91 -34.37 23.85
N HIS A 208 -13.88 -33.82 23.22
CA HIS A 208 -12.48 -34.15 23.54
C HIS A 208 -11.78 -33.07 24.38
N HIS A 209 -12.20 -31.81 24.25
CA HIS A 209 -11.56 -30.66 24.87
C HIS A 209 -12.58 -29.64 25.43
N PRO A 210 -13.55 -30.08 26.28
CA PRO A 210 -14.68 -29.25 26.71
C PRO A 210 -14.32 -27.97 27.48
N TYR A 211 -13.06 -27.81 27.88
CA TYR A 211 -12.54 -26.70 28.70
C TYR A 211 -11.29 -26.07 28.09
N PHE A 212 -11.09 -26.17 26.77
CA PHE A 212 -9.90 -25.64 26.09
C PHE A 212 -9.77 -24.11 26.21
N LEU A 213 -10.89 -23.40 26.34
CA LEU A 213 -10.93 -21.93 26.44
C LEU A 213 -11.32 -21.48 27.85
N ILE A 214 -12.52 -21.90 28.32
CA ILE A 214 -13.01 -21.53 29.65
C ILE A 214 -12.91 -22.74 30.58
N PRO A 215 -12.17 -22.63 31.70
CA PRO A 215 -12.06 -23.70 32.68
C PRO A 215 -13.42 -24.13 33.24
N LYS A 216 -13.52 -25.41 33.62
CA LYS A 216 -14.73 -25.95 34.27
C LYS A 216 -15.11 -25.17 35.53
N ASP A 217 -14.11 -24.90 36.36
CA ASP A 217 -14.24 -24.22 37.64
C ASP A 217 -13.36 -22.95 37.61
N PRO A 218 -13.86 -21.82 37.08
CA PRO A 218 -13.07 -20.63 36.96
C PRO A 218 -12.70 -20.09 38.35
N PRO A 219 -11.47 -19.56 38.52
CA PRO A 219 -11.05 -18.96 39.77
C PRO A 219 -11.98 -17.80 40.20
N PRO A 220 -12.16 -17.58 41.52
CA PRO A 220 -13.04 -16.54 42.02
C PRO A 220 -12.51 -15.15 41.65
N TYR A 221 -13.40 -14.29 41.13
CA TYR A 221 -13.10 -12.89 40.89
C TYR A 221 -13.74 -12.02 41.98
N LYS A 222 -13.00 -11.01 42.45
CA LYS A 222 -13.53 -10.05 43.42
C LYS A 222 -14.12 -8.85 42.69
N LEU A 223 -15.45 -8.72 42.70
CA LEU A 223 -16.13 -7.49 42.28
C LEU A 223 -16.53 -6.68 43.53
N GLY A 224 -15.55 -6.01 44.15
CA GLY A 224 -15.78 -5.24 45.38
C GLY A 224 -16.14 -6.12 46.60
N TRP A 225 -17.18 -5.73 47.35
CA TRP A 225 -17.60 -6.34 48.63
C TRP A 225 -18.53 -7.55 48.53
N ARG A 226 -18.84 -8.04 47.32
CA ARG A 226 -19.68 -9.23 47.11
C ARG A 226 -18.88 -10.30 46.39
N GLU A 227 -18.80 -11.47 47.01
CA GLU A 227 -18.48 -12.71 46.28
C GLU A 227 -19.68 -13.02 45.38
N ASP A 228 -19.51 -12.78 44.09
CA ASP A 228 -20.50 -13.17 43.10
C ASP A 228 -20.40 -14.70 42.86
N LYS A 229 -21.52 -15.34 42.53
CA LYS A 229 -21.52 -16.79 42.31
C LYS A 229 -20.59 -17.14 41.14
N ARG A 230 -19.81 -18.21 41.31
CA ARG A 230 -18.98 -18.83 40.26
C ARG A 230 -19.87 -19.21 39.10
N THR A 231 -19.86 -18.41 38.03
CA THR A 231 -20.53 -18.82 36.79
C THR A 231 -19.58 -18.76 35.61
N ARG A 232 -19.45 -19.89 34.92
CA ARG A 232 -18.58 -20.08 33.76
C ARG A 232 -18.93 -19.13 32.62
N TYR A 233 -20.22 -18.88 32.42
CA TYR A 233 -20.71 -18.07 31.30
C TYR A 233 -21.22 -16.68 31.68
N ALA A 234 -20.83 -16.16 32.85
CA ALA A 234 -21.37 -14.91 33.40
C ALA A 234 -21.13 -13.66 32.55
N ASN A 235 -20.17 -13.68 31.63
CA ASN A 235 -19.86 -12.57 30.73
C ASN A 235 -20.71 -12.59 29.45
N PHE A 236 -21.32 -13.72 29.11
CA PHE A 236 -21.97 -13.93 27.83
C PHE A 236 -23.47 -13.77 27.99
N LYS A 237 -23.99 -12.75 27.29
CA LYS A 237 -25.40 -12.40 27.31
C LYS A 237 -25.97 -12.49 25.92
N GLU A 238 -27.17 -13.03 25.87
CA GLU A 238 -27.93 -13.21 24.65
C GLU A 238 -29.20 -12.36 24.67
N GLY A 239 -29.76 -12.11 23.49
CA GLY A 239 -30.95 -11.29 23.34
C GLY A 239 -31.74 -11.57 22.08
N LYS A 240 -32.96 -11.02 22.04
CA LYS A 240 -33.83 -11.10 20.84
C LYS A 240 -33.34 -10.21 19.69
N ASP A 241 -32.50 -9.24 19.99
CA ASP A 241 -31.88 -8.33 19.03
C ASP A 241 -30.49 -7.89 19.52
N ARG A 242 -29.73 -7.23 18.65
CA ARG A 242 -28.36 -6.74 18.90
C ARG A 242 -28.27 -5.73 20.06
N TRP A 243 -29.37 -5.06 20.42
CA TRP A 243 -29.41 -3.97 21.39
C TRP A 243 -29.93 -4.39 22.76
N ARG A 244 -30.62 -5.53 22.85
CA ARG A 244 -31.28 -6.04 24.06
C ARG A 244 -30.72 -7.41 24.49
N SER A 245 -29.40 -7.52 24.56
CA SER A 245 -28.71 -8.73 25.03
C SER A 245 -28.53 -8.70 26.55
N ASN A 246 -29.51 -9.23 27.29
CA ASN A 246 -29.52 -9.22 28.76
C ASN A 246 -29.64 -10.61 29.40
N ASP A 247 -29.94 -11.65 28.62
CA ASP A 247 -30.16 -12.99 29.14
C ASP A 247 -28.82 -13.71 29.29
N VAL A 248 -28.38 -13.92 30.52
CA VAL A 248 -27.13 -14.65 30.81
C VAL A 248 -27.32 -16.12 30.45
N ILE A 249 -26.33 -16.71 29.78
CA ILE A 249 -26.33 -18.13 29.45
C ILE A 249 -26.15 -18.93 30.75
N PRO A 250 -27.07 -19.86 31.11
CA PRO A 250 -26.92 -20.70 32.28
C PRO A 250 -25.72 -21.65 32.15
N ASP A 251 -25.00 -21.88 33.24
CA ASP A 251 -23.85 -22.80 33.28
C ASP A 251 -24.22 -24.27 33.02
N ASP A 252 -25.44 -24.65 33.40
CA ASP A 252 -26.00 -25.99 33.22
C ASP A 252 -26.76 -26.15 31.89
N ALA A 253 -26.73 -25.13 31.03
CA ALA A 253 -27.33 -25.21 29.71
C ALA A 253 -26.67 -26.34 28.89
N PRO A 254 -27.44 -27.32 28.37
CA PRO A 254 -26.87 -28.45 27.63
C PRO A 254 -26.17 -28.03 26.33
N ASP A 255 -26.54 -26.86 25.79
CA ASP A 255 -25.98 -26.20 24.60
C ASP A 255 -25.06 -25.00 24.94
N GLY A 256 -24.66 -24.86 26.22
CA GLY A 256 -23.85 -23.73 26.68
C GLY A 256 -22.50 -23.64 25.96
N PHE A 257 -21.87 -24.79 25.69
CA PHE A 257 -20.61 -24.86 24.96
C PHE A 257 -20.74 -24.32 23.54
N GLU A 258 -21.76 -24.75 22.80
CA GLU A 258 -22.03 -24.29 21.45
C GLU A 258 -22.31 -22.79 21.43
N ARG A 259 -23.06 -22.29 22.43
CA ARG A 259 -23.39 -20.87 22.54
C ARG A 259 -22.17 -20.01 22.88
N VAL A 260 -21.21 -20.49 23.65
CA VAL A 260 -20.04 -19.67 24.03
C VAL A 260 -18.81 -20.06 23.22
N GLU A 261 -18.19 -21.19 23.53
CA GLU A 261 -16.99 -21.66 22.85
C GLU A 261 -17.23 -21.97 21.36
N GLY A 262 -18.42 -22.41 20.96
CA GLY A 262 -18.75 -22.61 19.55
C GLY A 262 -18.70 -21.30 18.75
N ARG A 263 -19.25 -20.21 19.29
CA ARG A 263 -19.14 -18.88 18.68
C ARG A 263 -17.72 -18.35 18.67
N TYR A 264 -16.92 -18.66 19.70
CA TYR A 264 -15.50 -18.34 19.70
C TYR A 264 -14.78 -18.99 18.51
N VAL A 265 -15.02 -20.29 18.29
CA VAL A 265 -14.42 -21.04 17.18
C VAL A 265 -14.85 -20.48 15.83
N GLU A 266 -16.14 -20.23 15.62
CA GLU A 266 -16.64 -19.63 14.36
C GLU A 266 -15.95 -18.29 14.07
N ARG A 267 -15.76 -17.45 15.09
CA ARG A 267 -15.14 -16.13 14.93
C ARG A 267 -13.63 -16.18 14.80
N PHE A 268 -12.95 -17.14 15.44
CA PHE A 268 -11.53 -17.36 15.22
C PHE A 268 -11.25 -17.76 13.76
N LEU A 269 -12.14 -18.56 13.15
CA LEU A 269 -12.08 -18.89 11.73
C LEU A 269 -12.29 -17.65 10.84
N GLU A 270 -13.30 -16.82 11.12
CA GLU A 270 -13.61 -15.62 10.31
C GLU A 270 -12.64 -14.46 10.51
N ASP A 271 -12.12 -14.24 11.72
CA ASP A 271 -11.31 -13.07 12.02
C ASP A 271 -9.85 -13.34 11.65
N ALA A 272 -9.11 -14.09 12.49
CA ALA A 272 -7.68 -14.29 12.28
C ALA A 272 -7.35 -15.10 11.02
N LEU A 273 -7.97 -16.28 10.87
CA LEU A 273 -7.53 -17.22 9.85
C LEU A 273 -8.01 -16.85 8.45
N LEU A 274 -9.25 -16.40 8.32
CA LEU A 274 -9.76 -15.93 7.04
C LEU A 274 -8.96 -14.69 6.61
N THR A 275 -8.74 -13.70 7.47
CA THR A 275 -7.95 -12.49 7.14
C THR A 275 -6.55 -12.81 6.62
N LEU A 276 -5.88 -13.82 7.18
CA LEU A 276 -4.57 -14.28 6.72
C LEU A 276 -4.64 -15.12 5.41
N GLY A 277 -5.82 -15.51 4.96
CA GLY A 277 -6.06 -16.41 3.82
C GLY A 277 -5.71 -17.86 4.14
N TYR A 278 -5.77 -18.25 5.42
CA TYR A 278 -5.47 -19.59 5.91
C TYR A 278 -6.67 -20.53 5.80
N VAL A 279 -7.86 -19.95 5.80
CA VAL A 279 -9.11 -20.68 5.59
C VAL A 279 -9.99 -19.96 4.59
N ASP A 280 -10.78 -20.75 3.88
CA ASP A 280 -12.01 -20.28 3.26
C ASP A 280 -13.18 -20.68 4.15
N VAL A 281 -14.27 -19.92 4.11
CA VAL A 281 -15.44 -20.17 4.96
C VAL A 281 -16.72 -20.16 4.12
N ALA A 282 -17.75 -20.83 4.59
CA ALA A 282 -19.06 -20.82 3.94
C ALA A 282 -20.17 -20.54 4.96
N TYR A 283 -21.07 -19.62 4.60
CA TYR A 283 -22.15 -19.16 5.46
C TYR A 283 -23.51 -19.69 4.99
N ALA A 284 -24.50 -19.64 5.88
CA ALA A 284 -25.89 -19.83 5.46
C ALA A 284 -26.43 -18.56 4.78
N ASP A 285 -27.09 -18.74 3.63
CA ASP A 285 -27.71 -17.64 2.85
C ASP A 285 -28.86 -16.94 3.57
N GLU A 286 -29.47 -17.58 4.57
CA GLU A 286 -30.67 -17.06 5.21
C GLU A 286 -30.35 -16.05 6.33
N PRO A 287 -31.11 -14.93 6.41
CA PRO A 287 -30.99 -14.01 7.52
C PRO A 287 -31.31 -14.71 8.83
N TYR A 288 -30.39 -14.60 9.81
CA TYR A 288 -30.50 -15.29 11.08
C TYR A 288 -31.71 -14.79 11.90
N LYS A 289 -32.62 -15.70 12.24
CA LYS A 289 -33.87 -15.43 12.99
C LYS A 289 -33.82 -15.88 14.45
N GLY A 290 -32.65 -16.27 14.95
CA GLY A 290 -32.47 -16.81 16.31
C GLY A 290 -32.05 -15.77 17.34
N VAL A 291 -31.34 -16.23 18.36
CA VAL A 291 -30.83 -15.42 19.47
C VAL A 291 -29.52 -14.74 19.11
N TYR A 292 -29.38 -13.45 19.43
CA TYR A 292 -28.17 -12.67 19.17
C TYR A 292 -27.15 -12.77 20.30
N PRO A 293 -25.83 -12.84 20.01
CA PRO A 293 -25.23 -12.91 18.66
C PRO A 293 -25.57 -14.21 17.92
N PRO A 294 -25.57 -14.23 16.57
CA PRO A 294 -25.85 -15.45 15.81
C PRO A 294 -24.96 -16.63 16.23
N ILE A 295 -25.49 -17.85 16.16
CA ILE A 295 -24.78 -19.10 16.36
C ILE A 295 -24.96 -19.96 15.12
N ASN A 296 -23.96 -20.77 14.77
CA ASN A 296 -24.01 -21.69 13.64
C ASN A 296 -24.35 -20.95 12.33
N HIS A 297 -23.80 -19.74 12.17
CA HIS A 297 -23.97 -18.96 10.94
C HIS A 297 -22.87 -19.32 9.93
N LEU A 298 -21.64 -19.51 10.41
CA LEU A 298 -20.57 -20.17 9.66
C LEU A 298 -20.84 -21.68 9.65
N LYS A 299 -21.07 -22.25 8.47
CA LYS A 299 -21.48 -23.65 8.28
C LYS A 299 -20.31 -24.56 7.95
N ALA A 300 -19.37 -24.08 7.16
CA ALA A 300 -18.22 -24.84 6.72
C ALA A 300 -16.94 -24.00 6.67
N PHE A 301 -15.81 -24.68 6.72
CA PHE A 301 -14.49 -24.09 6.49
C PHE A 301 -13.61 -25.05 5.70
N ARG A 302 -12.62 -24.51 5.01
CA ARG A 302 -11.61 -25.26 4.25
C ARG A 302 -10.24 -24.71 4.55
N ILE A 303 -9.29 -25.60 4.84
CA ILE A 303 -7.88 -25.21 5.05
C ILE A 303 -7.21 -24.97 3.70
N THR A 304 -6.50 -23.85 3.58
CA THR A 304 -5.70 -23.53 2.39
C THR A 304 -4.29 -24.12 2.49
N SER A 305 -3.59 -24.23 1.36
CA SER A 305 -2.18 -24.64 1.35
C SER A 305 -1.29 -23.70 2.15
N ARG A 306 -1.69 -22.43 2.28
CA ARG A 306 -0.97 -21.42 3.05
C ARG A 306 -0.88 -21.78 4.53
N LEU A 307 -2.00 -22.15 5.16
CA LEU A 307 -1.97 -22.57 6.57
C LEU A 307 -1.04 -23.77 6.77
N ALA A 308 -1.17 -24.79 5.91
CA ALA A 308 -0.37 -26.00 6.01
C ALA A 308 1.14 -25.70 5.89
N GLN A 309 1.53 -24.82 4.96
CA GLN A 309 2.92 -24.38 4.80
C GLN A 309 3.42 -23.59 6.01
N THR A 310 2.62 -22.66 6.55
CA THR A 310 2.99 -21.88 7.73
C THR A 310 3.17 -22.78 8.95
N VAL A 311 2.22 -23.69 9.22
CA VAL A 311 2.28 -24.63 10.35
C VAL A 311 3.47 -25.58 10.21
N ALA A 312 3.76 -26.06 9.00
CA ALA A 312 4.94 -26.88 8.73
C ALA A 312 6.27 -26.09 8.86
N GLY A 313 6.23 -24.75 8.82
CA GLY A 313 7.42 -23.92 8.78
C GLY A 313 8.11 -23.92 7.40
N GLU A 314 7.42 -24.31 6.34
CA GLU A 314 7.95 -24.56 5.01
C GLU A 314 7.29 -23.64 3.98
N ILE A 315 7.68 -22.36 3.96
CA ILE A 315 7.27 -21.42 2.90
C ILE A 315 8.41 -21.34 1.86
N PRO A 316 8.14 -21.72 0.59
CA PRO A 316 9.14 -21.60 -0.47
C PRO A 316 9.62 -20.16 -0.64
N LYS A 317 10.91 -19.98 -0.92
CA LYS A 317 11.46 -18.67 -1.28
C LYS A 317 10.86 -18.19 -2.62
N PRO A 318 10.76 -16.87 -2.84
CA PRO A 318 10.33 -16.34 -4.12
C PRO A 318 11.35 -16.71 -5.20
N LYS A 319 10.87 -17.12 -6.37
CA LYS A 319 11.71 -17.35 -7.53
C LYS A 319 11.72 -16.10 -8.39
N VAL A 320 12.91 -15.58 -8.66
CA VAL A 320 13.10 -14.41 -9.51
C VAL A 320 13.77 -14.84 -10.81
N THR A 321 13.17 -14.48 -11.94
CA THR A 321 13.73 -14.73 -13.27
C THR A 321 13.79 -13.42 -14.04
N VAL A 322 14.96 -13.08 -14.58
CA VAL A 322 15.12 -11.90 -15.46
C VAL A 322 15.16 -12.38 -16.91
N GLN A 323 14.26 -11.82 -17.72
CA GLN A 323 14.12 -12.16 -19.12
C GLN A 323 14.99 -11.24 -20.01
N PRO A 324 15.41 -11.69 -21.21
CA PRO A 324 16.19 -10.87 -22.14
C PRO A 324 15.48 -9.59 -22.60
N ASN A 325 14.15 -9.48 -22.44
CA ASN A 325 13.35 -8.30 -22.76
C ASN A 325 13.24 -7.29 -21.59
N PHE A 326 14.07 -7.43 -20.56
CA PHE A 326 14.11 -6.60 -19.34
C PHE A 326 12.93 -6.77 -18.38
N GLU A 327 12.10 -7.80 -18.59
CA GLU A 327 11.08 -8.17 -17.61
C GLU A 327 11.68 -9.01 -16.48
N VAL A 328 11.21 -8.77 -15.26
CA VAL A 328 11.57 -9.52 -14.06
C VAL A 328 10.32 -10.20 -13.54
N TYR A 329 10.34 -11.53 -13.53
CA TYR A 329 9.24 -12.38 -13.10
C TYR A 329 9.52 -12.81 -11.67
N VAL A 330 8.59 -12.50 -10.77
CA VAL A 330 8.67 -12.89 -9.36
C VAL A 330 7.51 -13.83 -9.06
N GLU A 331 7.82 -15.11 -8.91
CA GLU A 331 6.89 -16.18 -8.52
C GLU A 331 6.98 -16.42 -7.02
N SER A 332 5.85 -16.30 -6.31
CA SER A 332 5.83 -16.48 -4.86
C SER A 332 4.47 -16.94 -4.36
N THR A 333 4.43 -17.75 -3.30
CA THR A 333 3.18 -18.20 -2.67
C THR A 333 2.53 -17.13 -1.79
N LEU A 334 3.35 -16.22 -1.24
CA LEU A 334 2.92 -15.05 -0.48
C LEU A 334 3.51 -13.79 -1.11
N TYR A 335 2.94 -12.63 -0.78
CA TYR A 335 3.47 -11.35 -1.22
C TYR A 335 4.97 -11.18 -0.88
N PRO A 336 5.88 -11.15 -1.88
CA PRO A 336 7.32 -11.24 -1.65
C PRO A 336 7.94 -9.85 -1.38
N VAL A 337 7.48 -9.17 -0.33
CA VAL A 337 7.84 -7.76 -0.07
C VAL A 337 9.34 -7.49 -0.06
N GLY A 338 10.16 -8.34 0.57
CA GLY A 338 11.60 -8.10 0.67
C GLY A 338 12.28 -8.08 -0.71
N VAL A 339 11.79 -8.90 -1.65
CA VAL A 339 12.25 -8.90 -3.04
C VAL A 339 11.70 -7.67 -3.77
N LEU A 340 10.41 -7.38 -3.61
CA LEU A 340 9.78 -6.25 -4.30
C LEU A 340 10.31 -4.89 -3.83
N ASP A 341 10.63 -4.72 -2.55
CA ASP A 341 11.21 -3.47 -2.04
C ASP A 341 12.59 -3.19 -2.66
N ARG A 342 13.38 -4.23 -2.93
CA ARG A 342 14.67 -4.13 -3.64
C ARG A 342 14.53 -3.90 -5.14
N LEU A 343 13.47 -4.42 -5.77
CA LEU A 343 13.24 -4.29 -7.22
C LEU A 343 12.48 -3.02 -7.61
N ASN A 344 11.51 -2.58 -6.80
CA ASN A 344 10.64 -1.43 -7.09
C ASN A 344 11.38 -0.12 -7.41
N PRO A 345 12.52 0.22 -6.78
CA PRO A 345 13.31 1.39 -7.14
C PRO A 345 13.89 1.33 -8.55
N LEU A 346 14.00 0.13 -9.14
CA LEU A 346 14.65 -0.15 -10.42
C LEU A 346 13.65 -0.49 -11.54
N THR A 347 12.39 -0.75 -11.18
CA THR A 347 11.41 -1.32 -12.12
C THR A 347 10.06 -0.61 -12.09
N ASP A 348 9.31 -0.73 -13.18
CA ASP A 348 7.88 -0.48 -13.24
C ASP A 348 7.07 -1.76 -13.10
N LEU A 349 5.91 -1.66 -12.44
CA LEU A 349 4.96 -2.76 -12.34
C LEU A 349 4.20 -2.92 -13.66
N VAL A 350 4.32 -4.09 -14.27
CA VAL A 350 3.57 -4.44 -15.51
C VAL A 350 2.28 -5.17 -15.15
N SER A 351 2.37 -6.15 -14.25
CA SER A 351 1.24 -6.95 -13.80
C SER A 351 1.48 -7.49 -12.38
N GLU A 352 0.42 -7.54 -11.59
CA GLU A 352 0.42 -8.06 -10.21
C GLU A 352 -0.75 -9.04 -10.08
N ASP A 353 -0.47 -10.33 -10.22
CA ASP A 353 -1.40 -11.43 -9.94
C ASP A 353 -0.62 -12.53 -9.19
N VAL A 354 -0.90 -13.83 -9.42
CA VAL A 354 -0.10 -14.96 -8.91
C VAL A 354 1.37 -14.86 -9.33
N LEU A 355 1.64 -14.26 -10.49
CA LEU A 355 2.97 -13.89 -10.96
C LEU A 355 3.08 -12.36 -10.95
N THR A 356 4.07 -11.81 -10.25
CA THR A 356 4.38 -10.39 -10.35
C THR A 356 5.37 -10.17 -11.50
N ILE A 357 4.97 -9.36 -12.48
CA ILE A 357 5.80 -8.99 -13.62
C ILE A 357 6.22 -7.54 -13.46
N LEU A 358 7.51 -7.32 -13.34
CA LEU A 358 8.15 -6.01 -13.31
C LEU A 358 8.94 -5.80 -14.60
N LYS A 359 9.21 -4.55 -14.95
CA LYS A 359 10.08 -4.20 -16.07
C LYS A 359 11.16 -3.25 -15.61
N LEU A 360 12.42 -3.59 -15.84
CA LEU A 360 13.54 -2.70 -15.56
C LEU A 360 13.36 -1.40 -16.36
N ASP A 361 13.43 -0.29 -15.65
CA ASP A 361 13.32 1.03 -16.25
C ASP A 361 14.66 1.75 -16.16
N ARG A 362 15.06 2.35 -17.28
CA ARG A 362 16.37 2.99 -17.41
C ARG A 362 16.50 4.20 -16.49
N GLU A 363 15.47 5.04 -16.41
CA GLU A 363 15.49 6.28 -15.63
C GLU A 363 15.54 5.95 -14.14
N LYS A 364 14.76 4.96 -13.71
CA LYS A 364 14.78 4.42 -12.35
C LYS A 364 16.13 3.83 -11.96
N VAL A 365 16.70 2.96 -12.79
CA VAL A 365 18.03 2.37 -12.54
C VAL A 365 19.10 3.47 -12.43
N THR A 366 19.10 4.43 -13.35
CA THR A 366 20.06 5.54 -13.34
C THR A 366 19.88 6.39 -12.07
N THR A 367 18.64 6.70 -11.70
CA THR A 367 18.32 7.48 -10.50
C THR A 367 18.75 6.77 -9.21
N ALA A 368 18.47 5.46 -9.11
CA ALA A 368 18.85 4.67 -7.94
C ALA A 368 20.37 4.59 -7.80
N THR A 369 21.09 4.38 -8.90
CA THR A 369 22.57 4.33 -8.91
C THR A 369 23.19 5.69 -8.57
N ALA A 370 22.56 6.79 -9.00
CA ALA A 370 23.01 8.13 -8.63
C ALA A 370 22.74 8.50 -7.15
N GLN A 371 21.76 7.85 -6.51
CA GLN A 371 21.44 8.06 -5.09
C GLN A 371 22.29 7.21 -4.17
N ASP A 372 22.76 6.05 -4.64
CA ASP A 372 23.61 5.12 -3.89
C ASP A 372 24.75 4.62 -4.79
N GLU A 373 25.92 5.23 -4.64
CA GLU A 373 27.13 4.85 -5.39
C GLU A 373 27.59 3.41 -5.11
N SER A 374 27.14 2.80 -4.00
CA SER A 374 27.47 1.41 -3.67
C SER A 374 26.54 0.39 -4.35
N LEU A 375 25.48 0.86 -5.02
CA LEU A 375 24.48 0.01 -5.65
C LEU A 375 24.99 -0.62 -6.95
N ASP A 376 25.45 -1.86 -6.86
CA ASP A 376 25.65 -2.71 -8.04
C ASP A 376 24.34 -3.44 -8.39
N VAL A 377 23.62 -2.90 -9.38
CA VAL A 377 22.35 -3.46 -9.86
C VAL A 377 22.51 -4.85 -10.48
N VAL A 378 23.63 -5.12 -11.15
CA VAL A 378 23.87 -6.44 -11.75
C VAL A 378 24.10 -7.47 -10.64
N ALA A 379 24.97 -7.16 -9.67
CA ALA A 379 25.20 -8.04 -8.53
C ALA A 379 23.96 -8.21 -7.63
N LEU A 380 23.09 -7.19 -7.54
CA LEU A 380 21.80 -7.32 -6.88
C LEU A 380 20.90 -8.34 -7.59
N LEU A 381 20.72 -8.22 -8.90
CA LEU A 381 19.86 -9.12 -9.66
C LEU A 381 20.45 -10.55 -9.73
N ASP A 382 21.77 -10.72 -9.84
CA ASP A 382 22.43 -12.02 -9.77
C ASP A 382 22.23 -12.71 -8.41
N ARG A 383 22.13 -11.94 -7.31
CA ARG A 383 21.81 -12.49 -5.97
C ARG A 383 20.35 -12.87 -5.81
N LEU A 384 19.44 -12.19 -6.51
CA LEU A 384 18.01 -12.43 -6.41
C LEU A 384 17.55 -13.56 -7.34
N THR A 385 18.21 -13.75 -8.48
CA THR A 385 17.86 -14.75 -9.48
C THR A 385 18.50 -16.12 -9.20
N GLU A 386 17.81 -17.20 -9.56
CA GLU A 386 18.37 -18.57 -9.48
C GLU A 386 19.23 -18.91 -10.71
N HIS A 387 19.10 -18.12 -11.78
CA HIS A 387 19.74 -18.34 -13.07
C HIS A 387 20.64 -17.16 -13.43
N GLN A 388 21.68 -17.44 -14.20
CA GLN A 388 22.57 -16.39 -14.68
C GLN A 388 21.79 -15.33 -15.48
N LEU A 389 22.05 -14.06 -15.20
CA LEU A 389 21.46 -12.95 -15.93
C LEU A 389 21.70 -13.05 -17.44
N PRO A 390 20.69 -12.72 -18.29
CA PRO A 390 20.90 -12.59 -19.72
C PRO A 390 22.01 -11.58 -20.03
N GLY A 391 22.97 -11.96 -20.86
CA GLY A 391 24.16 -11.13 -21.13
C GLY A 391 23.83 -9.77 -21.75
N ASN A 392 22.74 -9.65 -22.50
CA ASN A 392 22.29 -8.37 -23.03
C ASN A 392 21.77 -7.43 -21.92
N VAL A 393 21.08 -7.97 -20.91
CA VAL A 393 20.57 -7.20 -19.78
C VAL A 393 21.73 -6.72 -18.89
N ALA A 394 22.67 -7.61 -18.54
CA ALA A 394 23.82 -7.25 -17.73
C ALA A 394 24.67 -6.12 -18.36
N ARG A 395 24.93 -6.20 -19.68
CA ARG A 395 25.67 -5.17 -20.42
C ARG A 395 24.95 -3.82 -20.40
N GLU A 396 23.65 -3.82 -20.65
CA GLU A 396 22.84 -2.59 -20.70
C GLU A 396 22.73 -1.94 -19.31
N LEU A 397 22.58 -2.73 -18.25
CA LEU A 397 22.58 -2.20 -16.87
C LEU A 397 23.92 -1.55 -16.50
N GLN A 398 25.06 -2.14 -16.91
CA GLN A 398 26.37 -1.54 -16.72
C GLN A 398 26.49 -0.22 -17.49
N GLU A 399 26.00 -0.17 -18.73
CA GLU A 399 25.97 1.06 -19.51
C GLU A 399 25.10 2.13 -18.84
N TRP A 400 23.92 1.76 -18.30
CA TRP A 400 23.03 2.70 -17.60
C TRP A 400 23.66 3.24 -16.32
N GLY A 401 24.35 2.40 -15.53
CA GLY A 401 25.11 2.84 -14.36
C GLY A 401 26.19 3.87 -14.71
N ALA A 402 26.96 3.62 -15.78
CA ALA A 402 27.98 4.55 -16.26
C ALA A 402 27.44 5.88 -16.81
N TYR A 403 26.13 6.02 -17.04
CA TYR A 403 25.52 7.31 -17.38
C TYR A 403 25.32 8.22 -16.17
N ALA A 404 25.24 7.68 -14.94
CA ALA A 404 25.12 8.48 -13.71
C ALA A 404 26.39 9.31 -13.44
N ASP A 405 27.57 8.78 -13.80
CA ASP A 405 28.88 9.40 -13.52
C ASP A 405 29.22 10.62 -14.41
N LYS A 406 28.31 11.07 -15.29
CA LYS A 406 28.65 12.06 -16.33
C LYS A 406 28.66 13.52 -15.87
N PHE A 407 28.06 13.85 -14.73
CA PHE A 407 28.03 15.22 -14.22
C PHE A 407 27.96 15.25 -12.70
N ILE A 408 28.97 15.86 -12.06
CA ILE A 408 29.01 16.09 -10.62
C ILE A 408 28.51 17.51 -10.34
N LEU A 409 27.46 17.64 -9.54
CA LEU A 409 26.94 18.92 -9.08
C LEU A 409 27.43 19.18 -7.64
N TYR A 410 28.22 20.23 -7.45
CA TYR A 410 28.70 20.66 -6.13
C TYR A 410 27.71 21.67 -5.53
N ASP A 411 27.07 21.33 -4.40
CA ASP A 411 26.16 22.21 -3.66
C ASP A 411 26.83 22.75 -2.38
N GLY A 412 26.69 24.05 -2.13
CA GLY A 412 27.39 24.73 -1.02
C GLY A 412 28.88 25.05 -1.25
N PHE A 413 29.39 24.81 -2.46
CA PHE A 413 30.77 25.13 -2.85
C PHE A 413 30.85 26.50 -3.54
N ALA A 414 32.04 27.09 -3.57
CA ALA A 414 32.34 28.26 -4.38
C ALA A 414 33.44 28.00 -5.39
N LEU A 415 33.52 28.86 -6.40
CA LEU A 415 34.63 28.89 -7.35
C LEU A 415 35.61 29.97 -6.92
N LEU A 416 36.81 29.57 -6.51
CA LEU A 416 37.89 30.47 -6.13
C LEU A 416 38.75 30.76 -7.36
N GLU A 417 38.92 32.04 -7.66
CA GLU A 417 39.89 32.54 -8.63
C GLU A 417 41.01 33.29 -7.91
N GLY A 418 42.27 32.95 -8.19
CA GLY A 418 43.44 33.57 -7.57
C GLY A 418 44.70 33.42 -8.41
N SER A 419 45.75 34.14 -8.02
CA SER A 419 47.08 33.95 -8.63
C SER A 419 47.62 32.56 -8.28
N GLU A 420 48.32 31.93 -9.23
CA GLU A 420 48.93 30.62 -9.05
C GLU A 420 49.80 30.55 -7.78
N ASP A 421 50.61 31.58 -7.52
CA ASP A 421 51.45 31.66 -6.32
C ASP A 421 50.65 31.64 -5.01
N LEU A 422 49.47 32.25 -4.97
CA LEU A 422 48.61 32.28 -3.78
C LEU A 422 47.95 30.92 -3.58
N LEU A 423 47.39 30.36 -4.66
CA LEU A 423 46.69 29.08 -4.62
C LEU A 423 47.61 27.88 -4.37
N ALA A 424 48.92 28.03 -4.61
CA ALA A 424 49.92 26.98 -4.38
C ALA A 424 50.66 27.11 -3.05
N SER A 425 50.58 28.25 -2.36
CA SER A 425 51.36 28.51 -1.12
C SER A 425 50.53 28.57 0.16
N ASP A 426 49.20 28.68 0.05
CA ASP A 426 48.30 28.73 1.20
C ASP A 426 47.74 27.34 1.52
N GLU A 427 48.13 26.79 2.67
CA GLU A 427 47.74 25.44 3.12
C GLU A 427 46.22 25.32 3.33
N LEU A 428 45.53 26.39 3.76
CA LEU A 428 44.08 26.35 3.97
C LEU A 428 43.33 26.32 2.63
N ILE A 429 43.85 27.01 1.60
CA ILE A 429 43.26 26.93 0.26
C ILE A 429 43.34 25.50 -0.28
N ASP A 430 44.45 24.80 -0.06
CA ASP A 430 44.62 23.40 -0.48
C ASP A 430 43.68 22.47 0.29
N GLU A 431 43.56 22.63 1.62
CA GLU A 431 42.62 21.86 2.45
C GLU A 431 41.15 22.06 2.04
N LEU A 432 40.79 23.30 1.67
CA LEU A 432 39.43 23.64 1.25
C LEU A 432 39.16 23.31 -0.22
N THR A 433 40.16 22.89 -1.00
CA THR A 433 40.01 22.58 -2.43
C THR A 433 39.47 21.17 -2.65
N GLU A 434 38.35 21.09 -3.36
CA GLU A 434 37.79 19.82 -3.83
C GLU A 434 38.29 19.48 -5.23
N VAL A 435 38.35 20.49 -6.12
CA VAL A 435 38.77 20.30 -7.51
C VAL A 435 39.70 21.41 -7.98
N CYS A 436 40.85 21.02 -8.51
CA CYS A 436 41.77 21.89 -9.23
C CYS A 436 41.34 22.03 -10.70
N VAL A 437 40.57 23.07 -11.03
CA VAL A 437 40.06 23.31 -12.40
C VAL A 437 41.17 23.82 -13.32
N SER A 438 42.01 24.74 -12.84
CA SER A 438 43.17 25.27 -13.55
C SER A 438 44.20 25.80 -12.54
N PRO A 439 45.41 26.22 -12.95
CA PRO A 439 46.39 26.82 -12.04
C PRO A 439 45.88 28.07 -11.29
N THR A 440 44.83 28.72 -11.78
CA THR A 440 44.26 29.95 -11.20
C THR A 440 42.82 29.78 -10.69
N ILE A 441 42.24 28.58 -10.81
CA ILE A 441 40.84 28.32 -10.47
C ILE A 441 40.71 27.02 -9.66
N ARG A 442 40.03 27.10 -8.51
CA ARG A 442 39.70 25.96 -7.64
C ARG A 442 38.20 25.93 -7.36
N VAL A 443 37.63 24.74 -7.20
CA VAL A 443 36.34 24.55 -6.53
C VAL A 443 36.63 24.29 -5.06
N VAL A 444 36.07 25.10 -4.17
CA VAL A 444 36.35 25.06 -2.74
C VAL A 444 35.09 24.81 -1.93
N HIS A 445 35.19 23.97 -0.89
CA HIS A 445 34.14 23.82 0.12
C HIS A 445 34.28 24.90 1.20
N SER A 446 33.21 25.10 1.97
CA SER A 446 33.19 26.06 3.09
C SER A 446 33.66 27.48 2.74
N PRO A 447 33.06 28.13 1.71
CA PRO A 447 33.58 29.37 1.16
C PRO A 447 33.58 30.55 2.15
N ASP A 448 32.68 30.55 3.13
CA ASP A 448 32.65 31.57 4.19
C ASP A 448 33.93 31.55 5.05
N VAL A 449 34.42 30.35 5.40
CA VAL A 449 35.65 30.16 6.17
C VAL A 449 36.86 30.65 5.37
N LEU A 450 36.90 30.32 4.08
CA LEU A 450 37.95 30.80 3.19
C LEU A 450 37.93 32.33 3.09
N PHE A 451 36.75 32.94 2.95
CA PHE A 451 36.62 34.37 2.82
C PHE A 451 37.17 35.10 4.06
N GLU A 452 36.78 34.65 5.26
CA GLU A 452 37.30 35.19 6.53
C GLU A 452 38.82 35.03 6.64
N HIS A 453 39.37 33.87 6.25
CA HIS A 453 40.82 33.63 6.26
C HIS A 453 41.57 34.59 5.33
N LEU A 454 41.06 34.80 4.12
CA LEU A 454 41.66 35.73 3.17
C LEU A 454 41.60 37.18 3.68
N GLU A 455 40.52 37.59 4.34
CA GLU A 455 40.43 38.91 4.99
C GLU A 455 41.43 39.04 6.15
N GLN A 456 41.57 38.00 6.98
CA GLN A 456 42.53 37.98 8.10
C GLN A 456 43.99 38.02 7.63
N ALA A 457 44.29 37.40 6.48
CA ALA A 457 45.58 37.48 5.81
C ALA A 457 45.84 38.85 5.15
N ALA A 458 44.96 39.84 5.36
CA ALA A 458 45.02 41.18 4.78
C ALA A 458 45.01 41.19 3.24
N LEU A 459 44.42 40.16 2.62
CA LEU A 459 44.06 40.18 1.21
C LEU A 459 42.74 40.92 1.03
N VAL A 460 42.40 41.23 -0.23
CA VAL A 460 41.14 41.88 -0.60
C VAL A 460 40.30 40.90 -1.42
N PRO A 461 39.70 39.87 -0.79
CA PRO A 461 38.86 38.91 -1.50
C PRO A 461 37.58 39.59 -1.99
N LEU A 462 37.05 39.11 -3.13
CA LEU A 462 35.83 39.63 -3.72
C LEU A 462 34.78 38.52 -3.78
N TRP A 463 33.68 38.70 -3.05
CA TRP A 463 32.55 37.79 -3.08
C TRP A 463 31.58 38.14 -4.21
N VAL A 464 31.35 37.20 -5.13
CA VAL A 464 30.43 37.38 -6.26
C VAL A 464 29.32 36.34 -6.17
N ALA A 465 28.11 36.77 -5.79
CA ALA A 465 26.93 35.93 -5.79
C ALA A 465 26.19 36.04 -7.14
N HIS A 466 26.05 34.91 -7.86
CA HIS A 466 25.32 34.87 -9.12
C HIS A 466 23.83 34.56 -8.87
N PRO A 467 22.88 35.35 -9.40
CA PRO A 467 21.47 34.99 -9.38
C PRO A 467 21.19 33.79 -10.30
N ALA A 468 20.14 33.01 -10.00
CA ALA A 468 19.81 31.77 -10.72
C ALA A 468 19.65 31.91 -12.24
N SER A 469 19.36 33.12 -12.74
CA SER A 469 19.08 33.39 -14.16
C SER A 469 20.21 34.10 -14.92
N SER A 470 21.31 34.52 -14.27
CA SER A 470 22.42 35.19 -14.95
C SER A 470 23.69 35.25 -14.10
N LEU A 471 24.86 35.33 -14.73
CA LEU A 471 26.10 35.61 -14.03
C LEU A 471 26.18 37.10 -13.63
N ALA A 472 26.37 37.38 -12.33
CA ALA A 472 26.71 38.71 -11.84
C ALA A 472 27.99 39.27 -12.48
N ILE A 473 28.00 40.58 -12.72
CA ILE A 473 29.14 41.29 -13.32
C ILE A 473 30.15 41.59 -12.22
N VAL A 474 31.41 41.21 -12.45
CA VAL A 474 32.52 41.50 -11.55
C VAL A 474 32.87 43.01 -11.63
N PRO A 475 33.07 43.72 -10.51
CA PRO A 475 33.49 45.12 -10.48
C PRO A 475 34.64 45.46 -11.45
N PRO A 476 34.64 46.65 -12.09
CA PRO A 476 35.67 47.05 -13.06
C PRO A 476 37.14 46.95 -12.63
N PRO A 477 37.53 47.20 -11.36
CA PRO A 477 38.93 47.07 -10.95
C PRO A 477 39.38 45.61 -10.74
N ALA A 478 38.46 44.65 -10.70
CA ALA A 478 38.79 43.25 -10.49
C ALA A 478 39.40 42.63 -11.75
N ARG A 479 40.50 41.90 -11.59
CA ARG A 479 41.11 41.10 -12.66
C ARG A 479 40.53 39.69 -12.57
N THR A 480 39.83 39.26 -13.62
CA THR A 480 39.24 37.93 -13.69
C THR A 480 39.51 37.30 -15.06
N VAL A 481 39.71 35.98 -15.09
CA VAL A 481 39.82 35.14 -16.28
C VAL A 481 38.48 34.90 -16.96
N PHE A 482 37.36 35.16 -16.26
CA PHE A 482 36.03 35.12 -16.85
C PHE A 482 35.82 36.38 -17.70
N VAL A 483 35.82 36.19 -19.03
CA VAL A 483 35.74 37.28 -20.01
C VAL A 483 34.55 38.19 -19.71
N GLN A 484 34.83 39.47 -19.46
CA GLN A 484 33.82 40.53 -19.40
C GLN A 484 33.34 40.86 -20.82
N GLU A 485 32.59 39.97 -21.46
CA GLU A 485 31.79 40.40 -22.61
C GLU A 485 30.64 41.24 -22.08
N ALA A 486 30.79 42.57 -22.14
CA ALA A 486 29.66 43.47 -22.00
C ALA A 486 28.55 42.96 -22.93
N PRO A 487 27.29 42.87 -22.47
CA PRO A 487 26.21 42.37 -23.31
C PRO A 487 26.18 43.23 -24.56
N ARG A 488 26.56 42.65 -25.71
CA ARG A 488 26.36 43.29 -27.01
C ARG A 488 24.91 43.73 -27.02
N ALA A 489 24.68 45.04 -27.20
CA ALA A 489 23.37 45.60 -27.37
C ALA A 489 22.63 44.71 -28.37
N LYS A 490 21.58 44.03 -27.92
CA LYS A 490 20.83 43.11 -28.77
C LYS A 490 20.52 43.87 -30.05
N PRO A 491 20.90 43.37 -31.24
CA PRO A 491 20.40 43.97 -32.47
C PRO A 491 18.89 44.06 -32.32
N LYS A 492 18.32 45.22 -32.67
CA LYS A 492 16.86 45.40 -32.72
C LYS A 492 16.30 44.14 -33.36
N PRO A 493 15.42 43.38 -32.68
CA PRO A 493 14.90 42.16 -33.26
C PRO A 493 14.32 42.55 -34.62
N GLU A 494 14.83 41.94 -35.69
CA GLU A 494 14.16 42.01 -36.97
C GLU A 494 12.70 41.66 -36.68
N GLN A 495 11.82 42.54 -37.14
CA GLN A 495 10.39 42.41 -36.94
C GLN A 495 10.02 41.06 -37.55
N LYS A 496 9.92 40.03 -36.71
CA LYS A 496 9.62 38.67 -37.16
C LYS A 496 8.35 38.78 -37.99
N GLU A 497 8.42 38.30 -39.22
CA GLU A 497 7.28 38.28 -40.12
C GLU A 497 6.10 37.68 -39.35
N ARG A 498 4.98 38.39 -39.29
CA ARG A 498 3.78 37.91 -38.60
C ARG A 498 3.23 36.73 -39.41
N VAL A 499 3.72 35.54 -39.11
CA VAL A 499 3.17 34.30 -39.66
C VAL A 499 1.91 33.96 -38.89
N LYS A 500 0.77 34.00 -39.57
CA LYS A 500 -0.52 33.60 -39.01
C LYS A 500 -0.63 32.09 -39.11
N LEU A 501 -0.34 31.39 -38.02
CA LEU A 501 -0.49 29.94 -37.95
C LEU A 501 -1.99 29.60 -37.88
N MET A 502 -2.49 28.85 -38.87
CA MET A 502 -3.87 28.40 -38.90
C MET A 502 -3.95 26.97 -38.34
N ARG A 503 -4.56 26.82 -37.17
CA ARG A 503 -4.86 25.50 -36.59
C ARG A 503 -6.19 25.02 -37.16
N SER A 504 -6.21 23.84 -37.77
CA SER A 504 -7.44 23.12 -38.11
C SER A 504 -7.58 21.90 -37.20
N THR A 505 -8.80 21.67 -36.69
CA THR A 505 -9.17 20.45 -35.96
C THR A 505 -9.86 19.49 -36.92
N ARG A 506 -9.58 18.19 -36.78
CA ARG A 506 -10.22 17.12 -37.54
C ARG A 506 -10.89 16.17 -36.55
N ILE A 507 -12.12 15.78 -36.84
CA ILE A 507 -12.92 14.85 -36.04
C ILE A 507 -13.00 13.54 -36.84
N THR A 508 -12.73 12.42 -36.18
CA THR A 508 -12.76 11.10 -36.79
C THR A 508 -13.90 10.29 -36.19
N TYR A 509 -14.83 9.86 -37.04
CA TYR A 509 -15.92 8.97 -36.64
C TYR A 509 -15.59 7.52 -37.04
N HIS A 510 -15.65 6.62 -36.06
CA HIS A 510 -15.49 5.18 -36.26
C HIS A 510 -16.87 4.54 -36.42
N CYS A 511 -17.13 3.93 -37.57
CA CYS A 511 -18.42 3.30 -37.85
C CYS A 511 -18.39 1.81 -37.48
N PRO A 512 -19.44 1.28 -36.83
CA PRO A 512 -19.47 -0.11 -36.36
C PRO A 512 -19.64 -1.13 -37.50
N THR A 513 -20.22 -0.72 -38.63
CA THR A 513 -20.47 -1.61 -39.77
C THR A 513 -20.23 -0.91 -41.11
N LYS A 514 -19.88 -1.69 -42.13
CA LYS A 514 -19.69 -1.21 -43.51
C LYS A 514 -20.97 -0.65 -44.14
N VAL A 515 -22.12 -1.19 -43.75
CA VAL A 515 -23.45 -0.75 -44.22
C VAL A 515 -23.76 0.65 -43.67
N PHE A 516 -23.60 0.85 -42.35
CA PHE A 516 -23.81 2.15 -41.74
C PHE A 516 -22.78 3.17 -42.23
N TRP A 517 -21.50 2.79 -42.34
CA TRP A 517 -20.45 3.64 -42.89
C TRP A 517 -20.79 4.16 -44.30
N ALA A 518 -21.29 3.29 -45.18
CA ALA A 518 -21.67 3.68 -46.53
C ALA A 518 -22.87 4.63 -46.56
N ALA A 519 -23.90 4.35 -45.75
CA ALA A 519 -25.07 5.22 -45.62
C ALA A 519 -24.71 6.60 -45.03
N PHE A 520 -23.87 6.62 -44.00
CA PHE A 520 -23.43 7.83 -43.35
C PHE A 520 -22.53 8.68 -44.27
N ARG A 521 -21.59 8.04 -44.98
CA ARG A 521 -20.79 8.70 -46.01
C ARG A 521 -21.66 9.33 -47.10
N GLN A 522 -22.67 8.60 -47.59
CA GLN A 522 -23.56 9.11 -48.65
C GLN A 522 -24.35 10.33 -48.17
N ALA A 523 -24.94 10.26 -46.96
CA ALA A 523 -25.70 11.35 -46.39
C ALA A 523 -24.83 12.61 -46.15
N LEU A 524 -23.56 12.44 -45.77
CA LEU A 524 -22.60 13.55 -45.66
C LEU A 524 -22.24 14.16 -47.02
N LEU A 525 -22.12 13.36 -48.07
CA LEU A 525 -21.87 13.86 -49.42
C LEU A 525 -23.09 14.63 -49.96
N ASP A 526 -24.31 14.17 -49.67
CA ASP A 526 -25.55 14.82 -50.08
C ASP A 526 -25.73 16.20 -49.43
N THR A 527 -25.20 16.38 -48.20
CA THR A 527 -25.15 17.68 -47.51
C THR A 527 -23.93 18.53 -47.87
N LYS A 528 -23.11 18.08 -48.84
CA LYS A 528 -21.87 18.74 -49.29
C LYS A 528 -20.84 18.91 -48.17
N CYS A 529 -20.86 18.02 -47.17
CA CYS A 529 -19.85 17.98 -46.12
C CYS A 529 -18.55 17.34 -46.65
N PRO A 530 -17.40 18.02 -46.56
CA PRO A 530 -16.13 17.44 -46.99
C PRO A 530 -15.71 16.32 -46.03
N VAL A 531 -15.60 15.11 -46.56
CA VAL A 531 -15.29 13.89 -45.79
C VAL A 531 -14.17 13.09 -46.44
N GLU A 532 -13.11 12.81 -45.68
CA GLU A 532 -12.09 11.82 -46.03
C GLU A 532 -12.58 10.46 -45.51
N ALA A 533 -12.77 9.48 -46.38
CA ALA A 533 -13.40 8.21 -46.02
C ALA A 533 -12.44 7.04 -46.26
N ASN A 534 -12.25 6.20 -45.25
CA ASN A 534 -11.44 4.99 -45.34
C ASN A 534 -12.32 3.74 -45.13
N SER A 535 -12.48 2.94 -46.18
CA SER A 535 -13.33 1.75 -46.16
C SER A 535 -12.70 0.55 -45.46
N ASN A 536 -11.38 0.54 -45.27
CA ASN A 536 -10.66 -0.55 -44.60
C ASN A 536 -10.82 -0.44 -43.09
N ASP A 537 -10.71 0.78 -42.56
CA ASP A 537 -10.80 1.08 -41.12
C ASP A 537 -12.21 1.52 -40.69
N LEU A 538 -13.16 1.61 -41.63
CA LEU A 538 -14.53 2.11 -41.42
C LEU A 538 -14.58 3.49 -40.75
N THR A 539 -13.65 4.38 -41.14
CA THR A 539 -13.54 5.73 -40.57
C THR A 539 -13.98 6.81 -41.55
N LEU A 540 -14.51 7.90 -40.99
CA LEU A 540 -14.84 9.14 -41.68
C LEU A 540 -14.18 10.31 -40.94
N VAL A 541 -13.25 11.01 -41.61
CA VAL A 541 -12.51 12.15 -41.06
C VAL A 541 -13.09 13.43 -41.66
N ILE A 542 -13.50 14.34 -40.78
CA ILE A 542 -14.24 15.55 -41.15
C ILE A 542 -13.57 16.76 -40.48
N PRO A 543 -13.42 17.91 -41.16
CA PRO A 543 -12.93 19.13 -40.52
C PRO A 543 -13.90 19.60 -39.43
N GLY A 544 -13.40 19.98 -38.26
CA GLY A 544 -14.22 20.33 -37.08
C GLY A 544 -15.20 21.48 -37.32
N GLN A 545 -14.93 22.37 -38.27
CA GLN A 545 -15.86 23.45 -38.66
C GLN A 545 -17.19 22.95 -39.27
N TYR A 546 -17.30 21.66 -39.62
CA TYR A 546 -18.51 21.05 -40.16
C TYR A 546 -19.23 20.15 -39.15
N GLU A 547 -18.82 20.12 -37.89
CA GLU A 547 -19.41 19.24 -36.87
C GLU A 547 -20.94 19.42 -36.73
N GLU A 548 -21.45 20.65 -36.77
CA GLU A 548 -22.90 20.91 -36.74
C GLU A 548 -23.64 20.29 -37.94
N HIS A 549 -23.02 20.25 -39.12
CA HIS A 549 -23.62 19.62 -40.30
C HIS A 549 -23.65 18.10 -40.15
N VAL A 550 -22.60 17.54 -39.53
CA VAL A 550 -22.52 16.10 -39.23
C VAL A 550 -23.59 15.68 -38.22
N LEU A 551 -23.78 16.45 -37.14
CA LEU A 551 -24.81 16.18 -36.14
C LEU A 551 -26.21 16.19 -36.77
N LYS A 552 -26.49 17.14 -37.66
CA LYS A 552 -27.76 17.19 -38.41
C LYS A 552 -27.96 15.98 -39.32
N THR A 553 -26.92 15.55 -40.03
CA THR A 553 -26.96 14.32 -40.84
C THR A 553 -27.18 13.08 -39.98
N LEU A 554 -26.59 13.02 -38.78
CA LEU A 554 -26.82 11.92 -37.85
C LEU A 554 -28.27 11.91 -37.32
N GLU A 555 -28.89 13.06 -37.11
CA GLU A 555 -30.31 13.14 -36.75
C GLU A 555 -31.22 12.59 -37.86
N GLU A 556 -30.95 12.92 -39.12
CA GLU A 556 -31.70 12.36 -40.26
C GLU A 556 -31.53 10.83 -40.36
N LEU A 557 -30.34 10.32 -40.06
CA LEU A 557 -30.08 8.88 -40.03
C LEU A 557 -30.70 8.16 -38.83
N ARG A 558 -31.10 8.88 -37.77
CA ARG A 558 -31.78 8.28 -36.61
C ARG A 558 -33.18 7.73 -36.93
N GLU A 559 -33.78 8.15 -38.05
CA GLU A 559 -35.04 7.56 -38.53
C GLU A 559 -34.86 6.09 -38.98
N MET A 560 -33.63 5.71 -39.34
CA MET A 560 -33.30 4.36 -39.85
C MET A 560 -32.38 3.56 -38.92
N TYR A 561 -31.66 4.22 -37.99
CA TYR A 561 -30.66 3.59 -37.13
C TYR A 561 -30.76 4.12 -35.69
N GLN A 562 -30.50 3.27 -34.69
CA GLN A 562 -30.27 3.73 -33.31
C GLN A 562 -28.82 4.18 -33.16
N ILE A 563 -28.60 5.49 -33.04
CA ILE A 563 -27.25 6.10 -33.06
C ILE A 563 -26.94 6.75 -31.72
N GLN A 564 -25.93 6.21 -31.03
CA GLN A 564 -25.25 6.80 -29.88
C GLN A 564 -23.80 7.11 -30.26
N VAL A 565 -23.35 8.34 -29.99
CA VAL A 565 -21.97 8.77 -30.26
C VAL A 565 -21.22 8.79 -28.94
N GLU A 566 -20.16 8.00 -28.84
CA GLU A 566 -19.28 7.95 -27.68
C GLU A 566 -17.92 8.55 -28.03
N ASN A 567 -17.37 9.36 -27.12
CA ASN A 567 -16.04 9.92 -27.31
C ASN A 567 -15.01 8.86 -26.92
N ILE A 568 -14.16 8.47 -27.88
CA ILE A 568 -12.98 7.64 -27.59
C ILE A 568 -12.02 8.52 -26.79
N SER A 569 -11.89 8.26 -25.50
CA SER A 569 -10.96 8.98 -24.61
C SER A 569 -9.53 8.65 -25.05
N ALA A 570 -8.70 9.67 -25.22
CA ALA A 570 -7.27 9.51 -25.50
C ALA A 570 -6.51 9.06 -24.25
#